data_AF-A0A2N8RER0-F1
#
_entry.id   AF-A0A2N8RER0-F1
#
_cell.length_a   1.000
_cell.length_b   1.000
_cell.length_c   1.000
_cell.angle_alpha   90.00
_cell.angle_beta   90.00
_cell.angle_gamma   90.00
#
_symmetry.space_group_name_H-M   'P 1'
#
loop_
_entity.id
_entity.type
_entity.pdbx_description
1 polymer ?
#
loop_
_entity_poly.entity_id
_entity_poly.type
_entity_poly.pdbx_seq_one_letter_code
_entity_poly.pdbx_strand_id
1 'polypeptide(L)'
;MPVSALSGPQYLREGLRLVLSPGLRLFVILPLTINALLFFGLIWLAIDQFSGWVDTFMPNLPAWLAFLEYILWPLFVALVVLMVFFSFTMLANIIAAPFNGFLAEKVEVVVRGEDAAPPFSWAELLAMLPRTIGRELRKLAYFAPRALALLVLSFIPVLNLAAAPLWLLFGVWMMAVQYIDYPADNNKLSWADMMGWLRKRRWQSLSFGAVTYAALLVPVLNLLIMPAAVAGATLFWVREGGPNRQLDRQE
;
A
#
# COMPACT_ATOMS: atom_id res chain seq x y z
N MET A 1 29.89 13.95 -5.52
CA MET A 1 30.09 13.54 -4.11
C MET A 1 29.60 12.11 -3.96
N PRO A 2 30.31 11.19 -3.28
CA PRO A 2 29.79 9.86 -3.03
C PRO A 2 28.53 10.04 -2.18
N VAL A 3 27.37 9.69 -2.73
CA VAL A 3 26.08 9.89 -2.08
C VAL A 3 26.09 9.02 -0.83
N SER A 4 26.18 9.64 0.35
CA SER A 4 25.99 8.94 1.61
C SER A 4 24.71 8.12 1.47
N ALA A 5 24.79 6.81 1.68
CA ALA A 5 23.61 5.94 1.69
C ALA A 5 22.62 6.58 2.67
N LEU A 6 21.55 7.18 2.14
CA LEU A 6 20.55 7.76 3.00
C LEU A 6 19.96 6.60 3.82
N SER A 7 19.67 6.84 5.09
CA SER A 7 18.94 5.84 5.88
C SER A 7 17.46 5.84 5.48
N GLY A 8 16.74 4.75 5.71
CA GLY A 8 15.29 4.64 5.45
C GLY A 8 14.45 5.89 5.79
N PRO A 9 14.63 6.51 6.99
CA PRO A 9 13.88 7.73 7.34
C PRO A 9 14.14 8.94 6.45
N GLN A 10 15.38 9.07 5.94
CA GLN A 10 15.76 10.20 5.11
C GLN A 10 15.11 10.11 3.72
N TYR A 11 14.94 8.89 3.19
CA TYR A 11 14.19 8.69 1.95
C TYR A 11 12.74 9.12 2.07
N LEU A 12 12.06 8.80 3.19
CA LEU A 12 10.67 9.22 3.40
C LEU A 12 10.57 10.74 3.55
N ARG A 13 11.49 11.37 4.28
CA ARG A 13 11.53 12.83 4.44
C ARG A 13 11.71 13.55 3.11
N GLU A 14 12.65 13.09 2.27
CA GLU A 14 12.85 13.73 0.97
C GLU A 14 11.73 13.40 -0.01
N GLY A 15 11.12 12.21 0.09
CA GLY A 15 9.88 11.89 -0.60
C GLY A 15 8.76 12.88 -0.27
N LEU A 16 8.56 13.21 1.00
CA LEU A 16 7.57 14.21 1.42
C LEU A 16 7.87 15.59 0.83
N ARG A 17 9.14 16.03 0.83
CA ARG A 17 9.54 17.30 0.21
C ARG A 17 9.28 17.33 -1.30
N LEU A 18 9.59 16.24 -2.00
CA LEU A 18 9.36 16.12 -3.45
C LEU A 18 7.87 16.22 -3.78
N VAL A 19 7.05 15.50 -3.03
CA VAL A 19 5.60 15.43 -3.24
C VAL A 19 4.89 16.76 -2.99
N LEU A 20 5.42 17.58 -2.08
CA LEU A 20 4.92 18.93 -1.80
C LEU A 20 5.43 19.98 -2.81
N SER A 21 6.29 19.60 -3.76
CA SER A 21 6.77 20.52 -4.80
C SER A 21 5.63 20.91 -5.78
N PRO A 22 5.67 22.12 -6.37
CA PRO A 22 4.59 22.60 -7.24
C PRO A 22 4.29 21.69 -8.44
N GLY A 23 5.30 20.99 -8.97
CA GLY A 23 5.16 20.07 -10.10
C GLY A 23 4.50 18.75 -9.74
N LEU A 24 4.64 18.27 -8.49
CA LEU A 24 4.18 16.94 -8.09
C LEU A 24 2.91 16.93 -7.22
N ARG A 25 2.54 18.06 -6.61
CA ARG A 25 1.37 18.14 -5.70
C ARG A 25 0.04 17.72 -6.35
N LEU A 26 -0.11 17.91 -7.67
CA LEU A 26 -1.32 17.53 -8.40
C LEU A 26 -1.54 16.00 -8.37
N PHE A 27 -0.46 15.23 -8.46
CA PHE A 27 -0.51 13.76 -8.42
C PHE A 27 -0.85 13.21 -7.02
N VAL A 28 -0.88 14.06 -5.99
CA VAL A 28 -1.39 13.70 -4.65
C VAL A 28 -2.87 13.98 -4.53
N ILE A 29 -3.28 15.19 -4.95
CA ILE A 29 -4.65 15.67 -4.79
C ILE A 29 -5.62 14.82 -5.61
N LEU A 30 -5.20 14.36 -6.78
CA LEU A 30 -6.06 13.60 -7.69
C LEU A 30 -6.47 12.23 -7.12
N PRO A 31 -5.56 11.32 -6.70
CA PRO A 31 -5.95 10.08 -6.03
C PRO A 31 -6.67 10.32 -4.70
N LEU A 32 -6.32 11.36 -3.94
CA LEU A 32 -7.05 11.70 -2.71
C LEU A 32 -8.51 12.07 -3.00
N THR A 33 -8.75 12.89 -4.03
CA THR A 33 -10.10 13.27 -4.47
C THR A 33 -10.90 12.05 -4.91
N ILE A 34 -10.30 11.15 -5.71
CA ILE A 34 -10.97 9.92 -6.16
C ILE A 34 -11.31 9.01 -4.98
N ASN A 35 -10.37 8.84 -4.04
CA ASN A 35 -10.62 8.07 -2.82
C ASN A 35 -11.71 8.70 -1.94
N ALA A 36 -11.77 10.03 -1.85
CA ALA A 36 -12.84 10.71 -1.13
C ALA A 36 -14.20 10.46 -1.78
N LEU A 37 -14.30 10.58 -3.11
CA LEU A 37 -15.54 10.28 -3.86
C LEU A 37 -15.96 8.82 -3.68
N LEU A 38 -15.02 7.89 -3.78
CA LEU A 38 -15.26 6.47 -3.53
C LEU A 38 -15.76 6.23 -2.10
N PHE A 39 -15.15 6.88 -1.11
CA PHE A 39 -15.53 6.77 0.29
C PHE A 39 -16.96 7.27 0.51
N PHE A 40 -17.31 8.45 0.03
CA PHE A 40 -18.68 8.98 0.18
C PHE A 40 -19.71 8.08 -0.53
N GLY A 41 -19.41 7.60 -1.73
CA GLY A 41 -20.30 6.70 -2.47
C GLY A 41 -20.52 5.35 -1.77
N LEU A 42 -19.44 4.73 -1.28
CA LEU A 42 -19.54 3.44 -0.58
C LEU A 42 -20.14 3.57 0.82
N ILE A 43 -19.90 4.66 1.54
CA ILE A 43 -20.56 4.91 2.83
C ILE A 43 -22.06 5.16 2.62
N TRP A 44 -22.44 5.92 1.61
CA TRP A 44 -23.85 6.11 1.28
C TRP A 44 -24.56 4.78 0.99
N LEU A 45 -23.96 3.94 0.15
CA LEU A 45 -24.48 2.60 -0.14
C LEU A 45 -24.49 1.71 1.10
N ALA A 46 -23.42 1.76 1.91
CA ALA A 46 -23.33 0.96 3.12
C ALA A 46 -24.40 1.34 4.15
N ILE A 47 -24.70 2.62 4.32
CA ILE A 47 -25.77 3.09 5.22
C ILE A 47 -27.14 2.62 4.72
N ASP A 48 -27.41 2.74 3.42
CA ASP A 48 -28.68 2.35 2.80
C ASP A 48 -28.93 0.83 2.91
N GLN A 49 -27.89 0.02 2.71
CA GLN A 49 -28.00 -1.45 2.69
C GLN A 49 -27.63 -2.12 4.02
N PHE A 50 -27.23 -1.34 5.04
CA PHE A 50 -26.64 -1.87 6.27
C PHE A 50 -27.57 -2.87 6.97
N SER A 51 -28.82 -2.45 7.21
CA SER A 51 -29.83 -3.29 7.88
C SER A 51 -30.10 -4.55 7.08
N GLY A 52 -30.29 -4.42 5.76
CA GLY A 52 -30.52 -5.56 4.88
C GLY A 52 -29.40 -6.61 4.93
N TRP A 53 -28.13 -6.18 5.00
CA TRP A 53 -27.01 -7.10 5.16
C TRP A 53 -26.99 -7.79 6.53
N VAL A 54 -27.21 -7.04 7.61
CA VAL A 54 -27.29 -7.62 8.96
C VAL A 54 -28.42 -8.64 9.05
N ASP A 55 -29.60 -8.30 8.54
CA ASP A 55 -30.78 -9.17 8.54
C ASP A 55 -30.57 -10.42 7.68
N THR A 56 -29.80 -10.33 6.59
CA THR A 56 -29.45 -11.48 5.74
C THR A 56 -28.57 -12.50 6.47
N PHE A 57 -27.67 -12.04 7.35
CA PHE A 57 -26.80 -12.93 8.13
C PHE A 57 -27.43 -13.40 9.43
N MET A 58 -28.43 -12.67 9.96
CA MET A 58 -29.15 -13.05 11.16
C MET A 58 -29.95 -14.35 10.93
N PRO A 59 -29.72 -15.40 11.72
CA PRO A 59 -30.50 -16.62 11.61
C PRO A 59 -31.92 -16.40 12.14
N ASN A 60 -32.91 -17.00 11.48
CA ASN A 60 -34.27 -17.05 12.02
C ASN A 60 -34.32 -18.01 13.21
N LEU A 61 -34.41 -17.48 14.42
CA LEU A 61 -34.41 -18.25 15.65
C LEU A 61 -35.84 -18.51 16.16
N PRO A 62 -36.12 -19.71 16.72
CA PRO A 62 -37.38 -19.95 17.42
C PRO A 62 -37.46 -19.13 18.72
N ALA A 63 -38.67 -18.86 19.21
CA ALA A 63 -38.90 -17.95 20.34
C ALA A 63 -38.09 -18.26 21.62
N TRP A 64 -37.81 -19.54 21.90
CA TRP A 64 -37.01 -19.93 23.06
C TRP A 64 -35.51 -19.59 22.93
N LEU A 65 -35.02 -19.39 21.70
CA LEU A 65 -33.66 -18.92 21.38
C LEU A 65 -33.58 -17.43 21.08
N ALA A 66 -34.69 -16.68 21.11
CA ALA A 66 -34.69 -15.25 20.79
C ALA A 66 -33.71 -14.43 21.66
N PHE A 67 -33.38 -14.89 22.86
CA PHE A 67 -32.36 -14.25 23.70
C PHE A 67 -30.96 -14.23 23.06
N LEU A 68 -30.64 -15.15 22.15
CA LEU A 68 -29.36 -15.16 21.42
C LEU A 68 -29.25 -13.99 20.44
N GLU A 69 -30.36 -13.39 20.00
CA GLU A 69 -30.34 -12.24 19.08
C GLU A 69 -29.57 -11.06 19.68
N TYR A 70 -29.67 -10.84 20.99
CA TYR A 70 -28.92 -9.79 21.70
C TYR A 70 -27.39 -9.97 21.62
N ILE A 71 -26.93 -11.22 21.45
CA ILE A 71 -25.49 -11.57 21.36
C ILE A 71 -25.05 -11.62 19.89
N LEU A 72 -25.88 -12.21 19.03
CA LEU A 72 -25.58 -12.37 17.60
C LEU A 72 -25.65 -11.06 16.83
N TRP A 73 -26.56 -10.16 17.19
CA TRP A 73 -26.73 -8.89 16.49
C TRP A 73 -25.44 -8.04 16.51
N PRO A 74 -24.78 -7.77 17.66
CA PRO A 74 -23.50 -7.06 17.66
C PRO A 74 -22.40 -7.78 16.86
N LEU A 75 -22.40 -9.12 16.86
CA LEU A 75 -21.43 -9.92 16.13
C LEU A 75 -21.58 -9.77 14.61
N PHE A 76 -22.82 -9.85 14.11
CA PHE A 76 -23.09 -9.67 12.68
C PHE A 76 -22.94 -8.23 12.23
N VAL A 77 -23.30 -7.26 13.07
CA VAL A 77 -22.97 -5.84 12.86
C VAL A 77 -21.47 -5.67 12.72
N ALA A 78 -20.67 -6.23 13.63
CA ALA A 78 -19.21 -6.17 13.54
C ALA A 78 -18.68 -6.87 12.27
N LEU A 79 -19.25 -8.03 11.90
CA LEU A 79 -18.89 -8.75 10.69
C LEU A 79 -19.15 -7.91 9.43
N VAL A 80 -20.35 -7.31 9.31
CA VAL A 80 -20.72 -6.45 8.17
C VAL A 80 -19.81 -5.23 8.12
N VAL A 81 -19.57 -4.57 9.26
CA VAL A 81 -18.62 -3.43 9.33
C VAL A 81 -17.23 -3.84 8.87
N LEU A 82 -16.72 -5.00 9.32
CA LEU A 82 -15.42 -5.52 8.86
C LEU A 82 -15.43 -5.82 7.36
N MET A 83 -16.49 -6.44 6.83
CA MET A 83 -16.63 -6.72 5.40
C MET A 83 -16.62 -5.44 4.56
N VAL A 84 -17.39 -4.42 4.98
CA VAL A 84 -17.41 -3.09 4.32
C VAL A 84 -16.03 -2.45 4.40
N PHE A 85 -15.40 -2.44 5.57
CA PHE A 85 -14.07 -1.87 5.78
C PHE A 85 -13.00 -2.53 4.89
N PHE A 86 -12.93 -3.86 4.86
CA PHE A 86 -11.96 -4.58 4.04
C PHE A 86 -12.26 -4.44 2.55
N SER A 87 -13.53 -4.45 2.14
CA SER A 87 -13.92 -4.24 0.74
C SER A 87 -13.56 -2.83 0.26
N PHE A 88 -13.88 -1.80 1.05
CA PHE A 88 -13.47 -0.43 0.79
C PHE A 88 -11.95 -0.32 0.69
N THR A 89 -11.21 -0.85 1.67
CA THR A 89 -9.75 -0.81 1.69
C THR A 89 -9.14 -1.49 0.46
N MET A 90 -9.68 -2.64 0.05
CA MET A 90 -9.25 -3.35 -1.15
C MET A 90 -9.50 -2.52 -2.41
N LEU A 91 -10.70 -1.98 -2.58
CA LEU A 91 -11.06 -1.15 -3.74
C LEU A 91 -10.22 0.13 -3.80
N ALA A 92 -10.09 0.85 -2.68
CA ALA A 92 -9.28 2.06 -2.58
C ALA A 92 -7.82 1.78 -2.95
N ASN A 93 -7.24 0.67 -2.49
CA ASN A 93 -5.86 0.29 -2.84
C ASN A 93 -5.72 -0.07 -4.33
N ILE A 94 -6.68 -0.82 -4.90
CA ILE A 94 -6.67 -1.16 -6.34
C ILE A 94 -6.77 0.11 -7.20
N ILE A 95 -7.63 1.05 -6.82
CA ILE A 95 -7.80 2.34 -7.51
C ILE A 95 -6.56 3.21 -7.33
N ALA A 96 -5.94 3.22 -6.14
CA ALA A 96 -4.73 4.00 -5.87
C ALA A 96 -3.48 3.47 -6.61
N ALA A 97 -3.43 2.18 -6.92
CA ALA A 97 -2.30 1.53 -7.56
C ALA A 97 -1.78 2.20 -8.86
N PRO A 98 -2.63 2.49 -9.88
CA PRO A 98 -2.20 3.21 -11.07
C PRO A 98 -1.67 4.61 -10.75
N PHE A 99 -2.30 5.33 -9.82
CA PHE A 99 -1.82 6.67 -9.42
C PHE A 99 -0.47 6.60 -8.72
N ASN A 100 -0.25 5.60 -7.88
CA ASN A 100 1.04 5.38 -7.21
C ASN A 100 2.12 4.99 -8.23
N GLY A 101 1.82 4.13 -9.20
CA GLY A 101 2.74 3.80 -10.28
C GLY A 101 3.10 5.01 -11.14
N PHE A 102 2.09 5.80 -11.51
CA PHE A 102 2.26 7.02 -12.30
C PHE A 102 3.04 8.10 -11.54
N LEU A 103 2.73 8.31 -10.25
CA LEU A 103 3.51 9.20 -9.39
C LEU A 103 4.97 8.75 -9.31
N ALA A 104 5.23 7.44 -9.17
CA ALA A 104 6.58 6.92 -9.12
C ALA A 104 7.37 7.21 -10.40
N GLU A 105 6.75 7.12 -11.57
CA GLU A 105 7.35 7.46 -12.87
C GLU A 105 7.70 8.95 -12.94
N LYS A 106 6.74 9.83 -12.62
CA LYS A 106 6.96 11.29 -12.66
C LYS A 106 8.00 11.74 -11.63
N VAL A 107 8.04 11.12 -10.45
CA VAL A 107 9.11 11.34 -9.47
C VAL A 107 10.46 10.89 -10.02
N GLU A 108 10.53 9.76 -10.73
CA GLU A 108 11.79 9.26 -11.29
C GLU A 108 12.39 10.26 -12.29
N VAL A 109 11.56 10.81 -13.18
CA VAL A 109 11.94 11.86 -14.16
C VAL A 109 12.48 13.11 -13.44
N VAL A 110 11.78 13.59 -12.41
CA VAL A 110 12.20 14.76 -11.61
C VAL A 110 13.51 14.50 -10.87
N VAL A 111 13.67 13.31 -10.28
CA VAL A 111 14.87 12.93 -9.51
C VAL A 111 16.09 12.74 -10.41
N ARG A 112 15.88 12.28 -11.66
CA ARG A 112 16.94 12.16 -12.67
C ARG A 112 17.33 13.50 -13.30
N GLY A 113 16.50 14.53 -13.12
CA GLY A 113 16.73 15.87 -13.67
C GLY A 113 16.34 16.00 -15.15
N GLU A 114 15.52 15.09 -15.66
CA GLU A 114 15.07 15.09 -17.06
C GLU A 114 13.98 16.16 -17.30
N ASP A 115 13.01 16.26 -16.39
CA ASP A 115 11.95 17.28 -16.41
C ASP A 115 11.57 17.64 -14.96
N ALA A 116 11.49 18.95 -14.68
CA ALA A 116 11.14 19.46 -13.36
C ALA A 116 9.62 19.47 -13.09
N ALA A 117 8.80 19.44 -14.14
CA ALA A 117 7.34 19.52 -14.04
C ALA A 117 6.66 18.66 -15.11
N PRO A 118 6.79 17.32 -15.03
CA PRO A 118 6.29 16.45 -16.08
C PRO A 118 4.75 16.51 -16.14
N PRO A 119 4.15 16.57 -17.34
CA PRO A 119 2.71 16.75 -17.49
C PRO A 119 1.93 15.50 -17.05
N PHE A 120 0.71 15.73 -16.57
CA PHE A 120 -0.26 14.67 -16.31
C PHE A 120 -0.92 14.22 -17.63
N SER A 121 -1.03 12.91 -17.85
CA SER A 121 -1.66 12.32 -19.03
C SER A 121 -2.61 11.20 -18.62
N TRP A 122 -3.90 11.37 -18.91
CA TRP A 122 -4.91 10.32 -18.69
C TRP A 122 -4.62 9.08 -19.54
N ALA A 123 -4.11 9.25 -20.76
CA ALA A 123 -3.81 8.14 -21.66
C ALA A 123 -2.68 7.25 -21.09
N GLU A 124 -1.62 7.85 -20.54
CA GLU A 124 -0.53 7.11 -19.89
C GLU A 124 -1.05 6.34 -18.67
N LEU A 125 -1.83 7.00 -17.81
CA LEU A 125 -2.39 6.37 -16.61
C LEU A 125 -3.30 5.18 -16.94
N LEU A 126 -4.18 5.33 -17.93
CA LEU A 126 -5.07 4.25 -18.36
C LEU A 126 -4.30 3.08 -18.99
N ALA A 127 -3.22 3.35 -19.74
CA ALA A 127 -2.36 2.32 -20.29
C ALA A 127 -1.62 1.51 -19.20
N MET A 128 -1.37 2.10 -18.03
CA MET A 128 -0.73 1.43 -16.90
C MET A 128 -1.67 0.56 -16.05
N LEU A 129 -2.99 0.77 -16.14
CA LEU A 129 -3.98 0.04 -15.34
C LEU A 129 -3.80 -1.48 -15.35
N PRO A 130 -3.78 -2.19 -16.50
CA PRO A 130 -3.75 -3.65 -16.50
C PRO A 130 -2.48 -4.20 -15.83
N ARG A 131 -1.33 -3.53 -16.06
CA ARG A 131 -0.05 -3.93 -15.47
C ARG A 131 -0.05 -3.68 -13.96
N THR A 132 -0.41 -2.47 -13.53
CA THR A 132 -0.37 -2.07 -12.12
C THR A 132 -1.36 -2.86 -11.27
N ILE A 133 -2.59 -3.09 -11.75
CA ILE A 133 -3.57 -3.95 -11.08
C ILE A 133 -3.06 -5.39 -10.98
N GLY A 134 -2.54 -5.96 -12.07
CA GLY A 134 -1.94 -7.30 -12.05
C GLY A 134 -0.77 -7.41 -11.08
N ARG A 135 0.01 -6.34 -10.93
CA ARG A 135 1.12 -6.26 -9.98
C ARG A 135 0.62 -6.22 -8.53
N GLU A 136 -0.41 -5.43 -8.22
CA GLU A 136 -1.03 -5.42 -6.88
C GLU A 136 -1.65 -6.77 -6.51
N LEU A 137 -2.29 -7.46 -7.47
CA LEU A 137 -2.80 -8.81 -7.22
C LEU A 137 -1.67 -9.79 -6.85
N ARG A 138 -0.48 -9.65 -7.42
CA ARG A 138 0.69 -10.45 -7.00
C ARG A 138 1.16 -10.07 -5.59
N LYS A 139 1.14 -8.79 -5.22
CA LYS A 139 1.43 -8.34 -3.85
C LYS A 139 0.43 -8.94 -2.87
N LEU A 140 -0.86 -8.94 -3.22
CA LEU A 140 -1.91 -9.55 -2.41
C LEU A 140 -1.72 -11.06 -2.28
N ALA A 141 -1.41 -11.76 -3.38
CA ALA A 141 -1.10 -13.20 -3.37
C ALA A 141 0.18 -13.54 -2.57
N TYR A 142 1.12 -12.59 -2.46
CA TYR A 142 2.27 -12.71 -1.58
C TYR A 142 1.89 -12.47 -0.10
N PHE A 143 1.04 -11.47 0.15
CA PHE A 143 0.64 -11.05 1.50
C PHE A 143 -0.33 -12.04 2.16
N ALA A 144 -1.44 -12.35 1.50
CA ALA A 144 -2.56 -13.11 2.06
C ALA A 144 -2.19 -14.45 2.70
N PRO A 145 -1.43 -15.37 2.05
CA PRO A 145 -1.10 -16.66 2.67
C PRO A 145 -0.17 -16.51 3.89
N ARG A 146 0.70 -15.49 3.90
CA ARG A 146 1.63 -15.23 5.02
C ARG A 146 0.90 -14.57 6.19
N ALA A 147 0.05 -13.60 5.89
CA ALA A 147 -0.84 -13.00 6.88
C ALA A 147 -1.77 -14.05 7.51
N LEU A 148 -2.33 -14.97 6.71
CA LEU A 148 -3.15 -16.06 7.21
C LEU A 148 -2.36 -17.04 8.09
N ALA A 149 -1.14 -17.42 7.68
CA ALA A 149 -0.29 -18.27 8.51
C ALA A 149 0.06 -17.62 9.85
N LEU A 150 0.40 -16.31 9.84
CA LEU A 150 0.65 -15.55 11.06
C LEU A 150 -0.61 -15.37 11.92
N LEU A 151 -1.79 -15.24 11.29
CA LEU A 151 -3.06 -15.16 12.00
C LEU A 151 -3.36 -16.48 12.73
N VAL A 152 -3.23 -17.61 12.04
CA VAL A 152 -3.38 -18.94 12.64
C VAL A 152 -2.38 -19.14 13.78
N LEU A 153 -1.13 -18.73 13.59
CA LEU A 153 -0.10 -18.80 14.63
C LEU A 153 -0.46 -17.96 15.86
N SER A 154 -1.11 -16.81 15.69
CA SER A 154 -1.57 -15.95 16.79
C SER A 154 -2.63 -16.61 17.68
N PHE A 155 -3.38 -17.60 17.18
CA PHE A 155 -4.38 -18.33 17.97
C PHE A 155 -3.79 -19.47 18.80
N ILE A 156 -2.55 -19.90 18.52
CA ILE A 156 -1.91 -20.99 19.26
C ILE A 156 -1.30 -20.41 20.54
N PRO A 157 -1.75 -20.83 21.75
CA PRO A 157 -1.17 -20.38 23.01
C PRO A 157 0.35 -20.65 23.05
N VAL A 158 1.11 -19.79 23.73
CA VAL A 158 2.60 -19.80 23.78
C VAL A 158 3.26 -19.34 22.46
N LEU A 159 2.81 -19.84 21.30
CA LEU A 159 3.33 -19.40 19.99
C LEU A 159 2.86 -17.99 19.62
N ASN A 160 1.73 -17.54 20.16
CA ASN A 160 1.22 -16.17 20.01
C ASN A 160 2.24 -15.09 20.43
N LEU A 161 3.11 -15.39 21.41
CA LEU A 161 4.19 -14.48 21.84
C LEU A 161 5.22 -14.25 20.72
N ALA A 162 5.48 -15.26 19.89
CA ALA A 162 6.33 -15.13 18.71
C ALA A 162 5.57 -14.55 17.50
N ALA A 163 4.24 -14.73 17.44
CA ALA A 163 3.43 -14.18 16.36
C ALA A 163 3.48 -12.64 16.33
N ALA A 164 3.42 -11.96 17.48
CA ALA A 164 3.45 -10.50 17.55
C ALA A 164 4.69 -9.84 16.90
N PRO A 165 5.95 -10.20 17.26
CA PRO A 165 7.12 -9.66 16.58
C PRO A 165 7.21 -10.08 15.10
N LEU A 166 6.72 -11.28 14.75
CA LEU A 166 6.66 -11.71 13.34
C LEU A 166 5.68 -10.87 12.52
N TRP A 167 4.52 -10.52 13.09
CA TRP A 167 3.55 -9.60 12.47
C TRP A 167 4.17 -8.23 12.20
N LEU A 168 4.90 -7.68 13.17
CA LEU A 168 5.59 -6.40 13.01
C LEU A 168 6.65 -6.48 11.90
N LEU A 169 7.54 -7.47 11.96
CA LEU A 169 8.60 -7.64 10.96
C LEU A 169 8.03 -7.87 9.56
N PHE A 170 6.97 -8.66 9.45
CA PHE A 170 6.30 -8.91 8.19
C PHE A 170 5.60 -7.66 7.66
N GLY A 171 4.92 -6.88 8.52
CA GLY A 171 4.31 -5.61 8.15
C GLY A 171 5.33 -4.59 7.64
N VAL A 172 6.45 -4.45 8.35
CA VAL A 172 7.58 -3.60 7.95
C VAL A 172 8.16 -4.03 6.61
N TRP A 173 8.40 -5.33 6.43
CA TRP A 173 8.86 -5.87 5.15
C TRP A 173 7.85 -5.61 4.03
N MET A 174 6.57 -5.79 4.30
CA MET A 174 5.52 -5.58 3.31
C MET A 174 5.42 -4.11 2.87
N MET A 175 5.68 -3.14 3.76
CA MET A 175 5.77 -1.73 3.35
C MET A 175 6.92 -1.49 2.38
N ALA A 176 8.09 -2.09 2.63
CA ALA A 176 9.21 -1.99 1.70
C ALA A 176 8.85 -2.61 0.33
N VAL A 177 8.26 -3.81 0.34
CA VAL A 177 7.79 -4.47 -0.88
C VAL A 177 6.76 -3.61 -1.61
N GLN A 178 5.74 -3.10 -0.91
CA GLN A 178 4.63 -2.35 -1.51
C GLN A 178 5.10 -1.13 -2.30
N TYR A 179 5.94 -0.29 -1.67
CA TYR A 179 6.31 1.01 -2.22
C TYR A 179 7.52 0.95 -3.16
N ILE A 180 8.52 0.11 -2.88
CA ILE A 180 9.70 -0.05 -3.76
C ILE A 180 9.33 -0.78 -5.06
N ASP A 181 8.23 -1.54 -5.07
CA ASP A 181 7.75 -2.18 -6.28
C ASP A 181 7.30 -1.19 -7.36
N TYR A 182 6.77 -0.01 -7.01
CA TYR A 182 6.27 0.93 -8.01
C TYR A 182 7.33 1.35 -9.04
N PRO A 183 8.51 1.88 -8.63
CA PRO A 183 9.58 2.18 -9.58
C PRO A 183 10.14 0.91 -10.25
N ALA A 184 10.18 -0.24 -9.56
CA ALA A 184 10.65 -1.49 -10.15
C ALA A 184 9.73 -2.01 -11.26
N ASP A 185 8.40 -1.93 -11.06
CA ASP A 185 7.39 -2.33 -12.05
C ASP A 185 7.38 -1.37 -13.24
N ASN A 186 7.57 -0.07 -13.00
CA ASN A 186 7.75 0.92 -14.07
C ASN A 186 8.94 0.57 -14.97
N ASN A 187 10.04 0.14 -14.37
CA ASN A 187 11.23 -0.37 -15.06
C ASN A 187 11.08 -1.83 -15.55
N LYS A 188 9.84 -2.38 -15.56
CA LYS A 188 9.47 -3.72 -16.07
C LYS A 188 10.22 -4.87 -15.40
N LEU A 189 10.65 -4.69 -14.16
CA LEU A 189 11.37 -5.72 -13.42
C LEU A 189 10.44 -6.86 -12.99
N SER A 190 10.88 -8.10 -13.17
CA SER A 190 10.09 -9.27 -12.73
C SER A 190 9.91 -9.26 -11.20
N TRP A 191 8.83 -9.89 -10.72
CA TRP A 191 8.57 -10.00 -9.28
C TRP A 191 9.70 -10.76 -8.55
N ALA A 192 10.25 -11.80 -9.18
CA ALA A 192 11.33 -12.58 -8.62
C ALA A 192 12.61 -11.76 -8.47
N ASP A 193 12.97 -10.98 -9.50
CA ASP A 193 14.15 -10.12 -9.47
C ASP A 193 13.99 -9.00 -8.44
N MET A 194 12.79 -8.46 -8.29
CA MET A 194 12.48 -7.40 -7.33
C MET A 194 12.69 -7.93 -5.91
N MET A 195 12.15 -9.11 -5.62
CA MET A 195 12.33 -9.77 -4.32
C MET A 195 13.80 -10.13 -4.07
N GLY A 196 14.53 -10.58 -5.11
CA GLY A 196 15.97 -10.81 -5.03
C GLY A 196 16.76 -9.53 -4.70
N TRP A 197 16.41 -8.42 -5.35
CA TRP A 197 17.03 -7.11 -5.15
C TRP A 197 16.79 -6.57 -3.74
N LEU A 198 15.55 -6.68 -3.22
CA LEU A 198 15.21 -6.30 -1.84
C LEU A 198 15.95 -7.15 -0.81
N ARG A 199 16.05 -8.48 -1.02
CA ARG A 199 16.75 -9.38 -0.07
C ARG A 199 18.24 -9.08 0.02
N LYS A 200 18.89 -8.72 -1.10
CA LYS A 200 20.30 -8.28 -1.11
C LYS A 200 20.51 -7.01 -0.28
N ARG A 201 19.48 -6.19 -0.11
CA ARG A 201 19.47 -4.90 0.62
C ARG A 201 18.53 -4.93 1.83
N ARG A 202 18.42 -6.08 2.49
CA ARG A 202 17.42 -6.31 3.54
C ARG A 202 17.42 -5.23 4.62
N TRP A 203 18.58 -4.73 5.02
CA TRP A 203 18.68 -3.73 6.09
C TRP A 203 18.16 -2.37 5.65
N GLN A 204 18.51 -1.93 4.45
CA GLN A 204 18.02 -0.68 3.89
C GLN A 204 16.51 -0.76 3.64
N SER A 205 16.04 -1.83 3.01
CA SER A 205 14.61 -2.07 2.76
C SER A 205 13.81 -2.14 4.06
N LEU A 206 14.28 -2.86 5.07
CA LEU A 206 13.62 -2.92 6.38
C LEU A 206 13.63 -1.56 7.08
N SER A 207 14.71 -0.79 7.00
CA SER A 207 14.75 0.55 7.62
C SER A 207 13.75 1.51 6.98
N PHE A 208 13.62 1.47 5.65
CA PHE A 208 12.63 2.25 4.91
C PHE A 208 11.21 1.79 5.25
N GLY A 209 10.96 0.48 5.19
CA GLY A 209 9.68 -0.11 5.53
C GLY A 209 9.25 0.19 6.97
N ALA A 210 10.20 0.22 7.93
CA ALA A 210 9.91 0.45 9.34
C ALA A 210 9.40 1.87 9.59
N VAL A 211 10.06 2.85 8.98
CA VAL A 211 9.65 4.26 9.11
C VAL A 211 8.34 4.51 8.38
N THR A 212 8.18 3.94 7.18
CA THR A 212 6.92 4.02 6.43
C THR A 212 5.77 3.39 7.22
N TYR A 213 5.98 2.21 7.81
CA TYR A 213 5.00 1.54 8.66
C TYR A 213 4.62 2.42 9.84
N ALA A 214 5.60 2.92 10.62
CA ALA A 214 5.34 3.79 11.75
C ALA A 214 4.62 5.09 11.38
N ALA A 215 4.97 5.68 10.23
CA ALA A 215 4.34 6.91 9.76
C ALA A 215 2.89 6.69 9.29
N LEU A 216 2.58 5.54 8.68
CA LEU A 216 1.23 5.16 8.28
C LEU A 216 0.31 4.83 9.47
N LEU A 217 0.87 4.50 10.64
CA LEU A 217 0.08 4.31 11.87
C LEU A 217 -0.51 5.61 12.39
N VAL A 218 0.03 6.77 12.03
CA VAL A 218 -0.50 8.07 12.47
C VAL A 218 -1.69 8.43 11.59
N PRO A 219 -2.92 8.47 12.15
CA PRO A 219 -4.12 8.82 11.39
C PRO A 219 -4.00 10.23 10.81
N VAL A 220 -4.72 10.51 9.71
CA VAL A 220 -4.70 11.77 8.96
C VAL A 220 -3.37 12.03 8.24
N LEU A 221 -2.23 11.85 8.90
CA LEU A 221 -0.92 11.94 8.26
C LEU A 221 -0.75 10.87 7.19
N ASN A 222 -1.30 9.67 7.40
CA ASN A 222 -1.22 8.55 6.46
C ASN A 222 -1.65 8.92 5.01
N LEU A 223 -2.55 9.89 4.83
CA LEU A 223 -2.98 10.42 3.52
C LEU A 223 -1.82 11.04 2.73
N LEU A 224 -0.90 11.72 3.42
CA LEU A 224 0.30 12.32 2.82
C LEU A 224 1.50 11.37 2.85
N ILE A 225 1.52 10.42 3.80
CA ILE A 225 2.61 9.44 3.90
C ILE A 225 2.58 8.47 2.71
N MET A 226 1.41 8.08 2.19
CA MET A 226 1.35 7.19 1.02
C MET A 226 2.11 7.77 -0.20
N PRO A 227 1.80 8.97 -0.71
CA PRO A 227 2.54 9.54 -1.83
C PRO A 227 4.01 9.86 -1.46
N ALA A 228 4.27 10.29 -0.22
CA ALA A 228 5.65 10.51 0.25
C ALA A 228 6.47 9.20 0.25
N ALA A 229 5.86 8.07 0.61
CA ALA A 229 6.49 6.76 0.59
C ALA A 229 6.73 6.28 -0.84
N VAL A 230 5.80 6.53 -1.78
CA VAL A 230 6.02 6.27 -3.21
C VAL A 230 7.23 7.07 -3.70
N ALA A 231 7.26 8.39 -3.47
CA ALA A 231 8.37 9.23 -3.92
C ALA A 231 9.70 8.87 -3.24
N GLY A 232 9.67 8.57 -1.94
CA GLY A 232 10.83 8.12 -1.18
C GLY A 232 11.36 6.77 -1.67
N ALA A 233 10.48 5.85 -2.05
CA ALA A 233 10.85 4.57 -2.63
C ALA A 233 11.42 4.71 -4.05
N THR A 234 10.91 5.65 -4.86
CA THR A 234 11.53 6.00 -6.14
C THR A 234 12.93 6.59 -5.95
N LEU A 235 13.10 7.49 -4.97
CA LEU A 235 14.42 8.03 -4.63
C LEU A 235 15.39 6.94 -4.16
N PHE A 236 14.89 5.98 -3.38
CA PHE A 236 15.62 4.78 -2.95
C PHE A 236 16.10 3.97 -4.16
N TRP A 237 15.20 3.68 -5.10
CA TRP A 237 15.48 2.97 -6.34
C TRP A 237 16.55 3.64 -7.20
N VAL A 238 16.42 4.95 -7.45
CA VAL A 238 17.36 5.70 -8.29
C VAL A 238 18.75 5.78 -7.66
N ARG A 239 18.83 6.02 -6.34
CA ARG A 239 20.12 6.19 -5.65
C ARG A 239 20.86 4.87 -5.46
N GLU A 240 20.16 3.80 -5.06
CA GLU A 240 20.79 2.50 -4.78
C GLU A 240 21.01 1.61 -6.02
N GLY A 241 20.66 2.13 -7.20
CA GLY A 241 20.88 1.46 -8.47
C GLY A 241 19.88 0.33 -8.70
N GLY A 242 18.71 0.69 -9.23
CA GLY A 242 17.91 -0.23 -10.02
C GLY A 242 18.81 -0.96 -11.03
N PRO A 243 18.60 -2.27 -11.29
CA PRO A 243 19.57 -3.14 -11.95
C PRO A 243 20.03 -2.68 -13.35
N ASN A 244 19.34 -1.75 -14.00
CA ASN A 244 19.81 -1.14 -15.26
C ASN A 244 21.09 -0.28 -15.12
N ARG A 245 21.51 0.12 -13.91
CA ARG A 245 22.77 0.87 -13.73
C ARG A 245 24.04 0.04 -13.99
N GLN A 246 23.91 -1.26 -14.22
CA GLN A 246 25.05 -2.12 -14.58
C GLN A 246 25.29 -2.21 -16.09
N LEU A 247 24.31 -1.85 -16.92
CA LEU A 247 24.46 -1.87 -18.38
C LEU A 247 25.19 -0.62 -18.90
N ASP A 248 24.88 0.57 -18.35
CA ASP A 248 25.52 1.84 -18.79
C ASP A 248 26.95 2.06 -18.27
N ARG A 249 27.54 1.10 -17.55
CA ARG A 249 28.94 1.18 -17.06
C ARG A 249 29.90 0.28 -17.84
N GLN A 250 29.44 -0.36 -18.91
CA GLN A 250 30.27 -1.21 -19.76
C GLN A 250 30.49 -0.66 -21.17
N GLU A 251 30.13 0.60 -21.42
CA GLU A 251 30.49 1.34 -22.65
C GLU A 251 31.45 2.49 -22.36
#